data_AF-A0A0B1S4V0-F1
#
_entry.id   AF-A0A0B1S4V0-F1
#
_cell.length_a   1.000
_cell.length_b   1.000
_cell.length_c   1.000
_cell.angle_alpha   90.00
_cell.angle_beta   90.00
_cell.angle_gamma   90.00
#
_symmetry.space_group_name_H-M   'P 1'
#
loop_
_entity.id
_entity.type
_entity.pdbx_description
1 polymer ?
#
loop_
_entity_poly.entity_id
_entity_poly.type
_entity_poly.pdbx_seq_one_letter_code
_entity_poly.pdbx_strand_id
1 'polypeptide(L)'
;LGTSTSRFVESQNDPANDPLIFWFNGGPGCSSLDGLLNEMGPYVANMDGKSLRSNPWSWNKLASVVYIESPAGVGYSYSTDGNITTNDDQTSLENYEAVKQFFTTFPQFRHHSTYMMGESYGGVYVPTLTARIVDGQKDFPINLKGMALGNGYVNEKLNIDTSIRYAYGHGIIDEKTWNTLEKQCCKGCIDTCDFTQVSADNRVFSYCYDSCVSDE
;
A
#
# COMPACT_ATOMS: atom_id res chain seq x y z
N LEU A 1 7.06 19.95 -8.83
CA LEU A 1 7.85 18.71 -8.65
C LEU A 1 7.74 18.30 -7.19
N GLY A 2 7.11 17.17 -6.92
CA GLY A 2 6.95 16.65 -5.57
C GLY A 2 8.28 16.23 -4.95
N THR A 3 8.49 16.53 -3.68
CA THR A 3 9.61 16.02 -2.88
C THR A 3 9.09 14.96 -1.92
N SER A 4 9.52 13.71 -2.12
CA SER A 4 9.25 12.61 -1.19
C SER A 4 10.25 12.61 -0.05
N THR A 5 9.74 12.64 1.17
CA THR A 5 10.52 12.46 2.40
C THR A 5 10.62 10.96 2.71
N SER A 6 11.80 10.53 3.12
CA SER A 6 12.05 9.15 3.51
C SER A 6 12.68 9.08 4.89
N ARG A 7 12.31 8.07 5.68
CA ARG A 7 13.08 7.68 6.87
C ARG A 7 13.86 6.40 6.58
N PHE A 8 15.15 6.42 6.87
CA PHE A 8 16.03 5.26 6.69
C PHE A 8 16.47 4.69 8.04
N VAL A 9 16.39 3.38 8.20
CA VAL A 9 16.92 2.64 9.36
C VAL A 9 17.80 1.50 8.88
N GLU A 10 19.06 1.48 9.30
CA GLU A 10 20.00 0.41 8.91
C GLU A 10 19.71 -0.89 9.65
N SER A 11 20.21 -2.00 9.08
CA SER A 11 20.18 -3.30 9.73
C SER A 11 20.94 -3.30 11.06
N GLN A 12 20.40 -3.98 12.06
CA GLN A 12 21.05 -4.19 13.37
C GLN A 12 22.03 -5.37 13.35
N ASN A 13 22.01 -6.22 12.32
CA ASN A 13 22.84 -7.42 12.22
C ASN A 13 24.13 -7.16 11.43
N ASP A 14 24.05 -7.04 10.10
CA ASP A 14 25.18 -6.74 9.22
C ASP A 14 24.78 -5.67 8.19
N PRO A 15 24.77 -4.37 8.56
CA PRO A 15 24.30 -3.30 7.69
C PRO A 15 25.13 -3.13 6.41
N ALA A 16 26.31 -3.73 6.31
CA ALA A 16 27.15 -3.69 5.11
C ALA A 16 26.75 -4.75 4.06
N ASN A 17 26.05 -5.81 4.44
CA ASN A 17 25.71 -6.94 3.55
C ASN A 17 24.21 -7.30 3.55
N ASP A 18 23.49 -6.96 4.61
CA ASP A 18 22.08 -7.30 4.75
C ASP A 18 21.22 -6.60 3.67
N PRO A 19 20.09 -7.19 3.27
CA PRO A 19 19.20 -6.63 2.25
C PRO A 19 18.73 -5.21 2.51
N LEU A 20 18.34 -4.52 1.44
CA LEU A 20 17.67 -3.22 1.48
C LEU A 20 16.20 -3.38 1.09
N ILE A 21 15.31 -2.83 1.91
CA ILE A 21 13.85 -2.83 1.67
C ILE A 21 13.39 -1.39 1.50
N PHE A 22 12.65 -1.10 0.43
CA PHE A 22 11.81 0.09 0.34
C PHE A 22 10.39 -0.28 0.74
N TRP A 23 9.83 0.44 1.71
CA TRP A 23 8.51 0.20 2.27
C TRP A 23 7.54 1.33 1.95
N PHE A 24 6.32 0.94 1.54
CA PHE A 24 5.22 1.84 1.18
C PHE A 24 3.91 1.41 1.88
N ASN A 25 3.39 2.24 2.78
CA ASN A 25 2.00 2.11 3.22
C ASN A 25 1.03 2.57 2.10
N GLY A 26 -0.24 2.18 2.21
CA GLY A 26 -1.27 2.40 1.18
C GLY A 26 -2.07 3.71 1.33
N GLY A 27 -3.40 3.58 1.38
CA GLY A 27 -4.35 4.70 1.47
C GLY A 27 -5.33 4.72 0.30
N PRO A 28 -5.05 5.39 -0.84
CA PRO A 28 -3.91 6.27 -1.14
C PRO A 28 -3.71 7.42 -0.16
N GLY A 29 -2.45 7.80 0.09
CA GLY A 29 -2.12 9.00 0.87
C GLY A 29 -1.79 8.77 2.35
N CYS A 30 -1.66 7.51 2.80
CA CYS A 30 -1.19 7.21 4.15
C CYS A 30 0.34 7.30 4.22
N SER A 31 0.86 7.78 5.35
CA SER A 31 2.30 7.89 5.58
C SER A 31 2.95 6.54 5.85
N SER A 32 4.10 6.30 5.24
CA SER A 32 4.91 5.10 5.56
C SER A 32 5.61 5.16 6.92
N LEU A 33 5.50 6.27 7.64
CA LEU A 33 5.89 6.32 9.05
C LEU A 33 4.93 5.53 9.94
N ASP A 34 3.74 5.18 9.45
CA ASP A 34 2.88 4.21 10.13
C ASP A 34 3.57 2.84 10.21
N GLY A 35 4.11 2.33 9.09
CA GLY A 35 4.92 1.11 9.10
C GLY A 35 6.13 1.17 10.02
N LEU A 36 6.78 2.34 10.12
CA LEU A 36 7.90 2.54 11.03
C LEU A 36 7.46 2.54 12.51
N LEU A 37 6.40 3.27 12.85
CA LEU A 37 6.08 3.62 14.23
C LEU A 37 4.96 2.76 14.84
N ASN A 38 4.23 1.99 14.04
CA ASN A 38 3.10 1.17 14.49
C ASN A 38 3.21 -0.30 14.08
N GLU A 39 3.96 -0.62 13.02
CA GLU A 39 4.04 -1.98 12.50
C GLU A 39 5.39 -2.67 12.79
N MET A 40 6.39 -2.43 11.94
CA MET A 40 7.59 -3.28 11.84
C MET A 40 8.91 -2.53 12.12
N GLY A 41 8.87 -1.24 12.42
CA GLY A 41 10.08 -0.50 12.74
C GLY A 41 10.70 -0.88 14.08
N PRO A 42 11.95 -0.43 14.35
CA PRO A 42 12.71 -0.76 15.56
C PRO A 42 12.05 -0.27 16.86
N TYR A 43 11.23 0.76 16.76
CA TYR A 43 10.54 1.37 17.89
C TYR A 43 9.10 1.68 17.51
N VAL A 44 8.17 1.34 18.41
CA VAL A 44 6.74 1.55 18.22
C VAL A 44 6.24 2.64 19.18
N ALA A 45 5.38 3.53 18.70
CA ALA A 45 4.79 4.60 19.49
C ALA A 45 3.88 4.04 20.59
N ASN A 46 4.05 4.51 21.82
CA ASN A 46 3.13 4.19 22.92
C ASN A 46 1.86 5.03 22.84
N MET A 47 0.81 4.56 23.49
CA MET A 47 -0.51 5.25 23.52
C MET A 47 -0.45 6.65 24.16
N ASP A 48 0.61 6.98 24.90
CA ASP A 48 0.80 8.31 25.47
C ASP A 48 1.16 9.38 24.42
N GLY A 49 1.46 8.98 23.18
CA GLY A 49 1.88 9.84 22.08
C GLY A 49 3.22 10.54 22.31
N LYS A 50 4.01 10.09 23.28
CA LYS A 50 5.24 10.77 23.75
C LYS A 50 6.44 9.85 23.85
N SER A 51 6.22 8.58 24.18
CA SER A 51 7.28 7.61 24.38
C SER A 51 7.27 6.52 23.30
N LEU A 52 8.44 5.91 23.10
CA LEU A 52 8.62 4.80 22.19
C LEU A 52 9.01 3.54 22.97
N ARG A 53 8.56 2.37 22.52
CA ARG A 53 9.01 1.06 23.03
C ARG A 53 9.78 0.31 21.95
N SER A 54 10.80 -0.45 22.35
CA SER A 54 11.55 -1.31 21.43
C SER A 54 10.67 -2.41 20.86
N ASN A 55 10.82 -2.68 19.56
CA ASN A 55 10.14 -3.77 18.87
C ASN A 55 11.08 -4.98 18.73
N PRO A 56 10.85 -6.09 19.47
CA PRO A 56 11.67 -7.29 19.33
C PRO A 56 11.48 -8.01 17.99
N TRP A 57 10.51 -7.62 17.18
CA TRP A 57 10.18 -8.23 15.88
C TRP A 57 10.43 -7.27 14.70
N SER A 58 11.22 -6.22 14.91
CA SER A 58 11.48 -5.25 13.85
C SER A 58 12.17 -5.90 12.66
N TRP A 59 11.76 -5.56 11.43
CA TRP A 59 12.43 -6.14 10.26
C TRP A 59 13.85 -5.63 10.11
N ASN A 60 14.16 -4.47 10.69
CA ASN A 60 15.53 -3.96 10.64
C ASN A 60 16.52 -4.76 11.49
N LYS A 61 16.11 -5.87 12.10
CA LYS A 61 17.03 -6.86 12.64
C LYS A 61 17.85 -7.59 11.58
N LEU A 62 17.34 -7.70 10.35
CA LEU A 62 17.94 -8.49 9.27
C LEU A 62 17.94 -7.77 7.91
N ALA A 63 17.60 -6.48 7.88
CA ALA A 63 17.55 -5.67 6.66
C ALA A 63 17.71 -4.19 7.00
N SER A 64 18.20 -3.39 6.07
CA SER A 64 18.05 -1.95 6.13
C SER A 64 16.72 -1.56 5.46
N VAL A 65 15.95 -0.64 6.05
CA VAL A 65 14.58 -0.31 5.59
C VAL A 65 14.45 1.18 5.35
N VAL A 66 13.94 1.54 4.17
CA VAL A 66 13.63 2.90 3.74
C VAL A 66 12.12 3.05 3.68
N TYR A 67 11.54 3.85 4.57
CA TYR A 67 10.12 4.16 4.61
C TYR A 67 9.89 5.42 3.78
N ILE A 68 9.16 5.32 2.67
CA ILE A 68 8.92 6.43 1.76
C ILE A 68 7.52 7.01 2.01
N GLU A 69 7.44 8.27 2.42
CA GLU A 69 6.16 8.99 2.44
C GLU A 69 5.83 9.45 1.01
N SER A 70 4.82 8.86 0.40
CA SER A 70 4.44 9.11 -1.00
C SER A 70 2.93 8.99 -1.17
N PRO A 71 2.30 9.76 -2.09
CA PRO A 71 2.90 10.79 -2.96
C PRO A 71 3.19 12.12 -2.22
N ALA A 72 3.61 13.16 -2.95
CA ALA A 72 3.75 14.50 -2.39
C ALA A 72 2.43 14.98 -1.73
N GLY A 73 2.52 15.57 -0.54
CA GLY A 73 1.37 15.90 0.32
C GLY A 73 1.11 14.89 1.44
N VAL A 74 1.75 13.72 1.40
CA VAL A 74 1.67 12.70 2.46
C VAL A 74 2.68 12.97 3.55
N GLY A 75 2.21 13.09 4.79
CA GLY A 75 3.07 13.25 5.96
C GLY A 75 3.99 14.46 5.85
N TYR A 76 5.30 14.24 5.79
CA TYR A 76 6.28 15.31 5.59
C TYR A 76 6.72 15.51 4.13
N SER A 77 6.18 14.76 3.18
CA SER A 77 6.40 14.98 1.75
C SER A 77 5.54 16.15 1.25
N TYR A 78 6.09 17.00 0.39
CA TYR A 78 5.41 18.21 -0.08
C TYR A 78 5.70 18.50 -1.55
N SER A 79 4.88 19.32 -2.20
CA SER A 79 5.20 19.92 -3.50
C SER A 79 5.56 21.39 -3.33
N THR A 80 6.60 21.83 -4.02
CA THR A 80 7.10 23.22 -3.95
C THR A 80 6.13 24.25 -4.55
N ASP A 81 5.31 23.83 -5.51
CA ASP A 81 4.26 24.64 -6.13
C ASP A 81 2.89 24.48 -5.44
N GLY A 82 2.80 23.65 -4.40
CA GLY A 82 1.56 23.34 -3.67
C GLY A 82 0.59 22.41 -4.41
N ASN A 83 0.89 21.99 -5.64
CA ASN A 83 0.04 21.05 -6.37
C ASN A 83 0.33 19.61 -5.96
N ILE A 84 -0.67 18.96 -5.36
CA ILE A 84 -0.62 17.55 -4.92
C ILE A 84 -1.52 16.64 -5.77
N THR A 85 -2.11 17.16 -6.84
CA THR A 85 -2.90 16.32 -7.76
C THR A 85 -1.98 15.33 -8.46
N THR A 86 -2.31 14.05 -8.33
CA THR A 86 -1.51 12.94 -8.88
C THR A 86 -2.41 11.79 -9.33
N ASN A 87 -1.80 10.80 -9.96
CA ASN A 87 -2.39 9.51 -10.31
C ASN A 87 -1.32 8.40 -10.12
N ASP A 88 -1.68 7.15 -10.43
CA ASP A 88 -0.77 6.01 -10.23
C ASP A 88 0.51 6.13 -11.07
N ASP A 89 0.40 6.59 -12.32
CA ASP A 89 1.56 6.73 -13.21
C ASP A 89 2.54 7.79 -12.71
N GLN A 90 2.03 8.95 -12.31
CA GLN A 90 2.84 10.04 -11.78
C GLN A 90 3.48 9.64 -10.44
N THR A 91 2.71 9.03 -9.54
CA THR A 91 3.21 8.55 -8.25
C THR A 91 4.30 7.49 -8.44
N SER A 92 4.12 6.57 -9.39
CA SER A 92 5.10 5.55 -9.73
C SER A 92 6.39 6.15 -10.30
N LEU A 93 6.30 7.17 -11.16
CA LEU A 93 7.44 7.90 -11.68
C LEU A 93 8.21 8.63 -10.57
N GLU A 94 7.51 9.35 -9.70
CA GLU A 94 8.13 10.09 -8.59
C GLU A 94 8.81 9.16 -7.59
N ASN A 95 8.18 8.02 -7.28
CA ASN A 95 8.80 6.98 -6.46
C ASN A 95 10.07 6.39 -7.10
N TYR A 96 10.08 6.21 -8.43
CA TYR A 96 11.28 5.74 -9.12
C TYR A 96 12.43 6.74 -9.01
N GLU A 97 12.15 8.03 -9.17
CA GLU A 97 13.15 9.08 -8.96
C GLU A 97 13.60 9.17 -7.50
N ALA A 98 12.72 8.97 -6.52
CA ALA A 98 13.09 8.89 -5.11
C ALA A 98 14.04 7.71 -4.81
N VAL A 99 13.79 6.53 -5.40
CA VAL A 99 14.69 5.37 -5.30
C VAL A 99 16.06 5.67 -5.92
N LYS A 100 16.09 6.28 -7.11
CA LYS A 100 17.35 6.71 -7.75
C LYS A 100 18.11 7.72 -6.90
N GLN A 101 17.40 8.68 -6.31
CA GLN A 101 17.97 9.67 -5.42
C GLN A 101 18.54 9.02 -4.16
N PHE A 102 17.85 8.05 -3.57
CA PHE A 102 18.38 7.28 -2.43
C PHE A 102 19.72 6.63 -2.77
N PHE A 103 19.82 5.90 -3.87
CA PHE A 103 21.08 5.26 -4.28
C PHE A 103 22.16 6.23 -4.73
N THR A 104 21.79 7.45 -5.11
CA THR A 104 22.76 8.53 -5.40
C THR A 104 23.35 9.09 -4.10
N THR A 105 22.51 9.25 -3.07
CA THR A 105 22.92 9.71 -1.74
C THR A 105 23.68 8.64 -0.96
N PHE A 106 23.27 7.37 -1.08
CA PHE A 106 23.82 6.23 -0.37
C PHE A 106 24.37 5.17 -1.35
N PRO A 107 25.44 5.50 -2.11
CA PRO A 107 25.95 4.64 -3.18
C PRO A 107 26.45 3.28 -2.68
N GLN A 108 26.84 3.17 -1.41
CA GLN A 108 27.26 1.91 -0.80
C GLN A 108 26.15 0.85 -0.85
N PHE A 109 24.86 1.24 -0.78
CA PHE A 109 23.77 0.26 -0.78
C PHE A 109 23.46 -0.33 -2.16
N ARG A 110 24.06 0.19 -3.24
CA ARG A 110 23.69 -0.16 -4.62
C ARG A 110 23.89 -1.63 -4.98
N HIS A 111 24.78 -2.32 -4.28
CA HIS A 111 25.07 -3.73 -4.45
C HIS A 111 24.20 -4.65 -3.56
N HIS A 112 23.46 -4.10 -2.59
CA HIS A 112 22.64 -4.88 -1.68
C HIS A 112 21.45 -5.50 -2.40
N SER A 113 21.08 -6.71 -2.02
CA SER A 113 19.84 -7.34 -2.46
C SER A 113 18.66 -6.42 -2.09
N THR A 114 18.02 -5.83 -3.10
CA THR A 114 17.01 -4.79 -2.93
C THR A 114 15.61 -5.34 -3.19
N TYR A 115 14.66 -5.00 -2.31
CA TYR A 115 13.27 -5.42 -2.39
C TYR A 115 12.32 -4.23 -2.29
N MET A 116 11.25 -4.26 -3.09
CA MET A 116 10.16 -3.28 -3.03
C MET A 116 8.99 -3.91 -2.27
N MET A 117 8.55 -3.32 -1.17
CA MET A 117 7.51 -3.90 -0.33
C MET A 117 6.47 -2.86 0.06
N GLY A 118 5.24 -3.30 0.28
CA GLY A 118 4.18 -2.39 0.72
C GLY A 118 2.88 -3.10 1.03
N GLU A 119 1.92 -2.33 1.51
CA GLU A 119 0.65 -2.86 2.00
C GLU A 119 -0.57 -2.07 1.51
N SER A 120 -1.76 -2.68 1.53
CA SER A 120 -3.01 -2.04 1.12
C SER A 120 -2.91 -1.52 -0.32
N TYR A 121 -3.11 -0.21 -0.58
CA TYR A 121 -2.90 0.38 -1.91
C TYR A 121 -1.43 0.34 -2.38
N GLY A 122 -0.49 -0.03 -1.50
CA GLY A 122 0.84 -0.49 -1.87
C GLY A 122 0.82 -1.65 -2.88
N GLY A 123 -0.30 -2.38 -2.98
CA GLY A 123 -0.59 -3.34 -4.05
C GLY A 123 -0.61 -2.75 -5.47
N VAL A 124 -0.80 -1.44 -5.62
CA VAL A 124 -0.66 -0.70 -6.88
C VAL A 124 0.71 -0.03 -6.97
N TYR A 125 1.16 0.63 -5.90
CA TYR A 125 2.43 1.37 -5.88
C TYR A 125 3.64 0.48 -6.16
N VAL A 126 3.72 -0.66 -5.48
CA VAL A 126 4.92 -1.53 -5.52
C VAL A 126 5.06 -2.20 -6.89
N PRO A 127 4.02 -2.81 -7.50
CA PRO A 127 4.17 -3.42 -8.83
C PRO A 127 4.47 -2.40 -9.93
N THR A 128 3.79 -1.24 -9.93
CA THR A 128 4.04 -0.19 -10.93
C THR A 128 5.46 0.37 -10.82
N LEU A 129 5.93 0.67 -9.60
CA LEU A 129 7.31 1.08 -9.34
C LEU A 129 8.32 0.00 -9.77
N THR A 130 8.06 -1.26 -9.41
CA THR A 130 8.96 -2.37 -9.73
C THR A 130 9.10 -2.55 -11.24
N ALA A 131 8.00 -2.42 -12.01
CA ALA A 131 8.05 -2.42 -13.47
C ALA A 131 8.94 -1.30 -14.02
N ARG A 132 8.78 -0.07 -13.53
CA ARG A 132 9.63 1.06 -13.93
C ARG A 132 11.11 0.82 -13.61
N ILE A 133 11.42 0.25 -12.45
CA ILE A 133 12.79 -0.10 -12.08
C ILE A 133 13.36 -1.13 -13.04
N VAL A 134 12.60 -2.18 -13.39
CA VAL A 134 13.02 -3.23 -14.33
C VAL A 134 13.32 -2.62 -15.71
N ASP A 135 12.42 -1.78 -16.24
CA ASP A 135 12.61 -1.12 -17.52
C ASP A 135 13.82 -0.16 -17.50
N GLY A 136 14.06 0.49 -16.36
CA GLY A 136 15.15 1.44 -16.15
C GLY A 136 16.51 0.82 -15.79
N GLN A 137 16.63 -0.51 -15.67
CA GLN A 137 17.88 -1.18 -15.26
C GLN A 137 19.08 -0.86 -16.17
N LYS A 138 18.83 -0.60 -17.46
CA LYS A 138 19.89 -0.27 -18.42
C LYS A 138 20.58 1.05 -18.09
N ASP A 139 19.81 2.03 -17.63
CA ASP A 139 20.31 3.40 -17.38
C ASP A 139 20.70 3.60 -15.92
N PHE A 140 19.98 2.98 -14.99
CA PHE A 140 20.26 3.06 -13.55
C PHE A 140 20.19 1.68 -12.90
N PRO A 141 21.24 0.85 -13.04
CA PRO A 141 21.22 -0.50 -12.52
C PRO A 141 21.23 -0.51 -10.99
N ILE A 142 20.38 -1.37 -10.42
CA ILE A 142 20.34 -1.72 -8.98
C ILE A 142 20.17 -3.23 -8.83
N ASN A 143 20.61 -3.79 -7.71
CA ASN A 143 20.49 -5.23 -7.43
C ASN A 143 19.07 -5.62 -6.93
N LEU A 144 18.05 -5.36 -7.76
CA LEU A 144 16.64 -5.72 -7.47
C LEU A 144 16.46 -7.24 -7.43
N LYS A 145 15.85 -7.75 -6.36
CA LYS A 145 15.60 -9.20 -6.15
C LYS A 145 14.14 -9.59 -6.16
N GLY A 146 13.24 -8.67 -5.84
CA GLY A 146 11.81 -8.96 -5.89
C GLY A 146 10.96 -7.92 -5.18
N MET A 147 9.70 -8.28 -5.00
CA MET A 147 8.72 -7.47 -4.29
C MET A 147 7.82 -8.32 -3.40
N ALA A 148 7.24 -7.73 -2.37
CA ALA A 148 6.26 -8.37 -1.48
C ALA A 148 5.10 -7.41 -1.17
N LEU A 149 3.87 -7.95 -1.13
CA LEU A 149 2.64 -7.17 -0.94
C LEU A 149 1.87 -7.72 0.27
N GLY A 150 1.65 -6.90 1.29
CA GLY A 150 0.79 -7.23 2.43
C GLY A 150 -0.65 -6.77 2.18
N ASN A 151 -1.62 -7.70 2.17
CA ASN A 151 -3.05 -7.37 2.02
C ASN A 151 -3.33 -6.38 0.86
N GLY A 152 -2.66 -6.57 -0.27
CA GLY A 152 -2.59 -5.58 -1.34
C GLY A 152 -3.82 -5.49 -2.23
N TYR A 153 -4.17 -4.26 -2.65
CA TYR A 153 -5.14 -4.02 -3.72
C TYR A 153 -4.49 -4.29 -5.08
N VAL A 154 -4.75 -5.48 -5.64
CA VAL A 154 -4.08 -5.96 -6.87
C VAL A 154 -5.01 -6.10 -8.07
N ASN A 155 -6.32 -6.21 -7.82
CA ASN A 155 -7.33 -6.34 -8.85
C ASN A 155 -8.68 -5.89 -8.28
N GLU A 156 -9.26 -4.83 -8.84
CA GLU A 156 -10.53 -4.25 -8.38
C GLU A 156 -11.65 -5.30 -8.32
N LYS A 157 -11.80 -6.07 -9.41
CA LYS A 157 -12.87 -7.04 -9.52
C LYS A 157 -12.82 -8.12 -8.46
N LEU A 158 -11.66 -8.75 -8.31
CA LEU A 158 -11.48 -9.79 -7.31
C LEU A 158 -11.55 -9.23 -5.89
N ASN A 159 -11.02 -8.02 -5.63
CA ASN A 159 -11.09 -7.42 -4.30
C ASN A 159 -12.54 -7.17 -3.87
N ILE A 160 -13.36 -6.56 -4.73
CA ILE A 160 -14.76 -6.27 -4.40
C ILE A 160 -15.56 -7.58 -4.24
N ASP A 161 -15.45 -8.51 -5.19
CA ASP A 161 -16.23 -9.76 -5.13
C ASP A 161 -15.92 -10.56 -3.87
N THR A 162 -14.63 -10.77 -3.58
CA THR A 162 -14.22 -11.55 -2.41
C THR A 162 -14.53 -10.83 -1.11
N SER A 163 -14.53 -9.49 -1.06
CA SER A 163 -14.85 -8.73 0.17
C SER A 163 -16.29 -8.94 0.62
N ILE A 164 -17.25 -8.90 -0.32
CA ILE A 164 -18.67 -9.12 -0.01
C ILE A 164 -18.91 -10.55 0.47
N ARG A 165 -18.30 -11.53 -0.23
CA ARG A 165 -18.39 -12.95 0.16
C ARG A 165 -17.73 -13.21 1.52
N TYR A 166 -16.59 -12.60 1.77
CA TYR A 166 -15.89 -12.67 3.05
C TYR A 166 -16.76 -12.10 4.18
N ALA A 167 -17.41 -10.96 3.95
CA ALA A 167 -18.29 -10.33 4.94
C ALA A 167 -19.44 -11.26 5.34
N TYR A 168 -20.08 -11.95 4.39
CA TYR A 168 -21.14 -12.91 4.72
C TYR A 168 -20.57 -14.15 5.44
N GLY A 169 -19.50 -14.75 4.90
CA GLY A 169 -18.88 -15.94 5.48
C GLY A 169 -18.34 -15.78 6.90
N HIS A 170 -18.13 -14.52 7.34
CA HIS A 170 -17.67 -14.18 8.68
C HIS A 170 -18.75 -13.52 9.55
N GLY A 171 -20.00 -13.49 9.10
CA GLY A 171 -21.13 -12.91 9.86
C GLY A 171 -21.04 -11.40 10.07
N ILE A 172 -20.30 -10.68 9.22
CA ILE A 172 -20.26 -9.20 9.20
C ILE A 172 -21.56 -8.66 8.61
N ILE A 173 -22.11 -9.34 7.60
CA ILE A 173 -23.45 -9.08 7.07
C ILE A 173 -24.39 -10.25 7.36
N ASP A 174 -25.65 -9.93 7.64
CA ASP A 174 -26.65 -10.92 8.00
C ASP A 174 -27.26 -11.64 6.79
N GLU A 175 -27.95 -12.74 7.05
CA GLU A 175 -28.61 -13.54 6.01
C GLU A 175 -29.69 -12.75 5.26
N LYS A 176 -30.36 -11.80 5.92
CA LYS A 176 -31.34 -10.92 5.27
C LYS A 176 -30.66 -10.08 4.19
N THR A 177 -29.54 -9.44 4.50
CA THR A 177 -28.75 -8.62 3.57
C THR A 177 -28.22 -9.48 2.42
N TRP A 178 -27.67 -10.65 2.73
CA TRP A 178 -27.17 -11.59 1.72
C TRP A 178 -28.26 -12.05 0.73
N ASN A 179 -29.41 -12.46 1.25
CA ASN A 179 -30.54 -12.90 0.41
C ASN A 179 -31.13 -11.76 -0.43
N THR A 180 -31.13 -10.53 0.09
CA THR A 180 -31.53 -9.34 -0.69
C THR A 180 -30.58 -9.09 -1.85
N LEU A 181 -29.28 -9.12 -1.58
CA LEU A 181 -28.23 -8.95 -2.58
C LEU A 181 -28.29 -10.04 -3.67
N GLU A 182 -28.51 -11.30 -3.28
CA GLU A 182 -28.72 -12.40 -4.23
C GLU A 182 -29.93 -12.16 -5.15
N LYS A 183 -31.07 -11.80 -4.57
CA LYS A 183 -32.33 -11.64 -5.32
C LYS A 183 -32.29 -10.42 -6.23
N GLN A 184 -31.86 -9.29 -5.71
CA GLN A 184 -31.98 -7.99 -6.37
C GLN A 184 -30.79 -7.68 -7.27
N CYS A 185 -29.57 -7.93 -6.79
CA CYS A 185 -28.35 -7.53 -7.49
C CYS A 185 -27.75 -8.74 -8.29
N CYS A 186 -28.14 -9.99 -7.99
CA CYS A 186 -27.61 -11.21 -8.65
C CYS A 186 -28.64 -12.11 -9.35
N LYS A 187 -29.90 -11.70 -9.47
CA LYS A 187 -30.98 -12.45 -10.16
C LYS A 187 -31.15 -13.90 -9.65
N GLY A 188 -30.86 -14.16 -8.38
CA GLY A 188 -30.98 -15.49 -7.78
C GLY A 188 -29.80 -16.43 -8.02
N CYS A 189 -28.65 -15.93 -8.50
CA CYS A 189 -27.45 -16.74 -8.73
C CYS A 189 -26.21 -16.04 -8.15
N ILE A 190 -25.99 -16.18 -6.84
CA ILE A 190 -24.92 -15.46 -6.16
C ILE A 190 -23.50 -15.97 -6.48
N ASP A 191 -23.35 -17.26 -6.81
CA ASP A 191 -22.04 -17.88 -7.07
C ASP A 191 -21.32 -17.34 -8.32
N THR A 192 -22.09 -16.83 -9.29
CA THR A 192 -21.55 -16.32 -10.56
C THR A 192 -21.75 -14.81 -10.71
N CYS A 193 -22.25 -14.16 -9.67
CA CYS A 193 -22.54 -12.73 -9.66
C CYS A 193 -21.26 -11.90 -9.69
N ASP A 194 -21.21 -10.90 -10.58
CA ASP A 194 -20.11 -9.94 -10.66
C ASP A 194 -20.42 -8.70 -9.82
N PHE A 195 -19.93 -8.68 -8.59
CA PHE A 195 -20.26 -7.61 -7.64
C PHE A 195 -19.72 -6.23 -8.04
N THR A 196 -18.76 -6.12 -8.95
CA THR A 196 -18.29 -4.78 -9.39
C THR A 196 -19.27 -4.05 -10.28
N GLN A 197 -20.12 -4.79 -10.99
CA GLN A 197 -21.19 -4.19 -11.79
C GLN A 197 -22.30 -3.62 -10.90
N VAL A 198 -22.38 -4.09 -9.66
CA VAL A 198 -23.30 -3.56 -8.63
C VAL A 198 -22.73 -2.28 -8.00
N SER A 199 -21.41 -2.15 -7.87
CA SER A 199 -20.77 -0.96 -7.28
C SER A 199 -20.54 0.21 -8.26
N ALA A 200 -20.43 -0.05 -9.57
CA ALA A 200 -20.01 0.94 -10.57
C ALA A 200 -21.11 1.92 -11.03
N ASP A 201 -22.38 1.62 -10.79
CA ASP A 201 -23.41 2.63 -10.91
C ASP A 201 -23.37 3.44 -9.61
N ASN A 202 -22.89 4.68 -9.65
CA ASN A 202 -22.88 5.58 -8.49
C ASN A 202 -24.30 5.88 -7.97
N ARG A 203 -25.34 5.37 -8.62
CA ARG A 203 -26.69 5.27 -8.10
C ARG A 203 -27.04 3.89 -7.52
N VAL A 204 -26.23 2.84 -7.61
CA VAL A 204 -26.48 1.46 -7.11
C VAL A 204 -25.76 1.15 -5.81
N PHE A 205 -24.69 1.85 -5.44
CA PHE A 205 -24.46 1.96 -3.99
C PHE A 205 -25.69 2.61 -3.36
N SER A 206 -26.25 3.69 -3.91
CA SER A 206 -27.55 4.23 -3.47
C SER A 206 -28.74 3.30 -3.76
N TYR A 207 -28.85 2.50 -4.82
CA TYR A 207 -30.05 1.68 -5.08
C TYR A 207 -30.02 0.31 -4.37
N CYS A 208 -28.87 -0.35 -4.25
CA CYS A 208 -28.70 -1.55 -3.42
C CYS A 208 -28.47 -1.19 -1.92
N TYR A 209 -28.12 0.07 -1.53
CA TYR A 209 -28.07 0.56 -0.12
C TYR A 209 -29.33 1.33 0.33
N ASP A 210 -30.02 2.09 -0.54
CA ASP A 210 -31.29 2.79 -0.20
C ASP A 210 -32.45 1.78 -0.11
N SER A 211 -32.31 0.59 -0.70
CA SER A 211 -33.21 -0.55 -0.43
C SER A 211 -33.00 -1.15 0.98
N CYS A 212 -31.97 -0.73 1.73
CA CYS A 212 -31.64 -1.27 3.05
C CYS A 212 -32.26 -0.50 4.23
N VAL A 213 -32.91 0.66 4.04
CA VAL A 213 -33.36 1.51 5.19
C VAL A 213 -34.79 2.05 5.06
N SER A 214 -35.64 1.55 4.14
CA SER A 214 -37.01 2.08 3.98
C SER A 214 -38.15 1.08 4.22
N ASP A 215 -38.04 0.23 5.25
CA ASP A 215 -39.18 -0.54 5.78
C ASP A 215 -39.19 -0.49 7.32
N GLU A 216 -39.47 0.70 7.86
CA GLU A 216 -40.30 0.94 9.06
C GLU A 216 -41.22 2.15 8.79
#